data_AF-A0A8P4G668-F1
#
_entry.id   AF-A0A8P4G668-F1
#
_cell.length_a   1.000
_cell.length_b   1.000
_cell.length_c   1.000
_cell.angle_alpha   90.00
_cell.angle_beta   90.00
_cell.angle_gamma   90.00
#
_symmetry.space_group_name_H-M   'P 1'
#
loop_
_entity.id
_entity.type
_entity.pdbx_description
1 polymer ?
#
loop_
_entity_poly.entity_id
_entity_poly.type
_entity_poly.pdbx_seq_one_letter_code
_entity_poly.pdbx_strand_id
1 'polypeptide(L)'
;MKCVICPAGGICLNGGTSVRSLTTGEHMFCLCADGFEGSNCEKVKSSHCYDGLGLFYRGTVSQSKSGRTCAEWDSDTRERFLSSDVNSGRHNYCRTINYRLRPWCYVWKNQQRVFEYCAIPRCGSEAVPVAPPPAPTEPQPAAESTCGQRSRRKLMKIVGGTVATVESHPWVAAIFWRSKSKEKVFRCGGSLISACWVLTAAHCFPDGSHAKNRRFSVILGKNALNESDPTAEQEFRVEEIIVHEGFDNSEGNFNNDIALVKLKADQGKCAEESNLVKTVCLPPPQQRLQPGVTCEIAGYGKEKYGLWYKSQYLREAQVNLLADDVCRHRDYYEDMITDNMLCAGRPDWSQDACEGDSGGPLVCEVGSRLFLFGVISWGDGCAKEYRPGVYTRVTNYNRWIEEKTGLPSIAAGSMFPQK
;
A
#
# COMPACT_ATOMS: atom_id res chain seq x y z
N MET A 1 11.92 -33.05 6.34
CA MET A 1 10.53 -33.52 6.32
C MET A 1 10.20 -34.18 7.65
N LYS A 2 9.28 -33.63 8.45
CA LYS A 2 8.78 -34.32 9.66
C LYS A 2 7.53 -35.11 9.26
N CYS A 3 7.67 -36.43 9.07
CA CYS A 3 6.53 -37.34 9.02
C CYS A 3 5.96 -37.50 10.43
N VAL A 4 4.66 -37.26 10.60
CA VAL A 4 3.96 -37.57 11.86
C VAL A 4 3.13 -38.83 11.60
N ILE A 5 3.64 -39.96 12.08
CA ILE A 5 2.90 -41.24 12.04
C ILE A 5 1.75 -41.14 13.04
N CYS A 6 0.51 -41.29 12.58
CA CYS A 6 -0.65 -41.31 13.46
C CYS A 6 -0.94 -42.73 13.95
N PRO A 7 -1.31 -42.93 15.23
CA PRO A 7 -1.69 -44.23 15.76
C PRO A 7 -3.10 -44.58 15.29
N ALA A 8 -3.23 -44.98 14.02
CA ALA A 8 -4.36 -45.69 13.38
C ALA A 8 -4.16 -45.84 11.84
N GLY A 9 -2.92 -45.86 11.34
CA GLY A 9 -2.63 -46.27 9.95
C GLY A 9 -2.65 -45.21 8.85
N GLY A 10 -2.94 -43.93 9.14
CA GLY A 10 -2.85 -42.83 8.16
C GLY A 10 -1.56 -42.00 8.27
N ILE A 11 -0.94 -41.65 7.14
CA ILE A 11 0.27 -40.81 7.07
C ILE A 11 -0.05 -39.52 6.31
N CYS A 12 0.07 -38.37 6.96
CA CYS A 12 0.03 -37.06 6.30
C CYS A 12 1.45 -36.56 6.05
N LEU A 13 1.76 -36.26 4.79
CA LEU A 13 3.07 -35.80 4.33
C LEU A 13 3.14 -34.27 4.28
N ASN A 14 4.35 -33.73 4.11
CA ASN A 14 4.59 -32.31 3.83
C ASN A 14 3.95 -31.32 4.83
N GLY A 15 3.89 -31.70 6.11
CA GLY A 15 3.30 -30.86 7.16
C GLY A 15 1.77 -30.89 7.23
N GLY A 16 1.13 -31.84 6.54
CA GLY A 16 -0.31 -32.06 6.65
C GLY A 16 -0.72 -32.56 8.04
N THR A 17 -1.91 -32.14 8.49
CA THR A 17 -2.49 -32.50 9.78
C THR A 17 -3.52 -33.61 9.60
N SER A 18 -3.38 -34.68 10.38
CA SER A 18 -4.33 -35.80 10.37
C SER A 18 -5.62 -35.45 11.10
N VAL A 19 -6.75 -35.61 10.42
CA VAL A 19 -8.08 -35.48 11.01
C VAL A 19 -8.58 -36.85 11.41
N ARG A 20 -9.02 -36.98 12.67
CA ARG A 20 -9.52 -38.23 13.25
C ARG A 20 -11.03 -38.22 13.32
N SER A 21 -11.64 -39.39 13.15
CA SER A 21 -13.06 -39.61 13.36
C SER A 21 -13.42 -39.33 14.83
N LEU A 22 -14.46 -38.53 15.05
CA LEU A 22 -14.95 -38.24 16.40
C LEU A 22 -15.62 -39.46 17.06
N THR A 23 -16.05 -40.45 16.27
CA THR A 23 -16.74 -41.65 16.77
C THR A 23 -15.81 -42.84 16.94
N THR A 24 -14.83 -43.03 16.04
CA THR A 24 -13.92 -44.18 16.07
C THR A 24 -12.49 -43.83 16.47
N GLY A 25 -12.12 -42.55 16.48
CA GLY A 25 -10.74 -42.08 16.75
C GLY A 25 -9.73 -42.38 15.64
N GLU A 26 -10.15 -43.08 14.58
CA GLU A 26 -9.30 -43.49 13.47
C GLU A 26 -9.06 -42.35 12.48
N HIS A 27 -7.96 -42.43 11.71
CA HIS A 27 -7.65 -41.46 10.67
C HIS A 27 -8.72 -41.45 9.59
N MET A 28 -9.26 -40.27 9.26
CA MET A 28 -10.23 -40.12 8.17
C MET A 28 -9.60 -39.51 6.91
N PHE A 29 -8.88 -38.40 7.06
CA PHE A 29 -8.22 -37.70 5.94
C PHE A 29 -7.16 -36.72 6.46
N CYS A 30 -6.32 -36.22 5.56
CA CYS A 30 -5.33 -35.19 5.86
C CYS A 30 -5.84 -33.79 5.47
N LEU A 31 -5.60 -32.81 6.34
CA LEU A 31 -5.65 -31.39 5.99
C LEU A 31 -4.25 -30.96 5.55
N CYS A 32 -4.11 -30.57 4.28
CA CYS A 32 -2.82 -30.25 3.71
C CYS A 32 -2.39 -28.83 4.00
N ALA A 33 -1.11 -28.66 4.33
CA ALA A 33 -0.46 -27.36 4.42
C ALA A 33 -0.53 -26.64 3.06
N ASP A 34 -0.47 -25.30 3.09
CA ASP A 34 -0.55 -24.48 1.89
C ASP A 34 0.52 -24.86 0.86
N GLY A 35 0.09 -25.05 -0.39
CA GLY A 35 0.92 -25.55 -1.49
C GLY A 35 0.88 -27.06 -1.72
N PHE A 36 0.18 -27.84 -0.88
CA PHE A 36 0.04 -29.29 -1.03
C PHE A 36 -1.41 -29.76 -1.15
N GLU A 37 -1.61 -30.86 -1.86
CA GLU A 37 -2.89 -31.52 -2.08
C GLU A 37 -2.71 -33.04 -2.18
N GLY A 38 -3.80 -33.78 -2.40
CA GLY A 38 -3.80 -35.24 -2.36
C GLY A 38 -4.31 -35.78 -1.04
N SER A 39 -4.67 -37.07 -1.01
CA SER A 39 -5.31 -37.70 0.14
C SER A 39 -4.41 -37.71 1.38
N ASN A 40 -3.09 -37.73 1.16
CA ASN A 40 -2.05 -37.73 2.18
C ASN A 40 -1.16 -36.47 2.09
N CYS A 41 -1.58 -35.43 1.37
CA CYS A 41 -0.78 -34.22 1.10
C CYS A 41 0.52 -34.52 0.34
N GLU A 42 0.50 -35.55 -0.47
CA GLU A 42 1.64 -36.07 -1.22
C GLU A 42 1.92 -35.28 -2.51
N LYS A 43 0.95 -34.50 -3.00
CA LYS A 43 1.03 -33.74 -4.24
C LYS A 43 1.28 -32.27 -3.95
N VAL A 44 2.00 -31.60 -4.85
CA VAL A 44 2.17 -30.15 -4.84
C VAL A 44 1.04 -29.54 -5.67
N LYS A 45 0.27 -28.59 -5.10
CA LYS A 45 -0.88 -27.93 -5.76
C LYS A 45 -0.52 -27.28 -7.10
N SER A 46 0.72 -26.81 -7.25
CA SER A 46 1.18 -26.27 -8.53
C SER A 46 2.69 -26.40 -8.75
N SER A 47 3.05 -27.25 -9.72
CA SER A 47 4.43 -27.50 -10.16
C SER A 47 4.82 -26.72 -11.43
N HIS A 48 3.83 -26.22 -12.20
CA HIS A 48 4.05 -25.62 -13.53
C HIS A 48 3.63 -24.15 -13.62
N CYS A 49 2.91 -23.63 -12.63
CA CYS A 49 2.54 -22.22 -12.52
C CYS A 49 2.72 -21.75 -11.09
N TYR A 50 2.68 -20.45 -10.83
CA TYR A 50 2.69 -19.92 -9.46
C TYR A 50 1.44 -19.09 -9.18
N ASP A 51 0.97 -19.10 -7.94
CA ASP A 51 -0.15 -18.26 -7.48
C ASP A 51 0.36 -17.14 -6.55
N GLY A 52 -0.32 -16.00 -6.53
CA GLY A 52 0.08 -14.80 -5.78
C GLY A 52 1.52 -14.33 -6.09
N LEU A 53 2.38 -14.33 -5.06
CA LEU A 53 3.83 -14.04 -5.13
C LEU A 53 4.69 -15.30 -5.40
N GLY A 54 4.09 -16.49 -5.45
CA GLY A 54 4.80 -17.75 -5.63
C GLY A 54 5.60 -18.20 -4.40
N LEU A 55 5.26 -17.73 -3.20
CA LEU A 55 5.89 -18.17 -1.93
C LEU A 55 5.79 -19.68 -1.72
N PHE A 56 4.70 -20.28 -2.19
CA PHE A 56 4.43 -21.71 -2.10
C PHE A 56 4.70 -22.46 -3.41
N TYR A 57 5.30 -21.80 -4.39
CA TYR A 57 5.74 -22.48 -5.61
C TYR A 57 6.85 -23.48 -5.27
N ARG A 58 6.65 -24.74 -5.64
CA ARG A 58 7.62 -25.83 -5.41
C ARG A 58 8.01 -26.57 -6.70
N GLY A 59 7.75 -25.96 -7.86
CA GLY A 59 8.15 -26.51 -9.16
C GLY A 59 9.66 -26.50 -9.42
N THR A 60 10.06 -27.06 -10.56
CA THR A 60 11.47 -27.33 -10.91
C THR A 60 12.05 -26.40 -11.99
N VAL A 61 11.34 -25.34 -12.35
CA VAL A 61 11.83 -24.36 -13.33
C VAL A 61 13.15 -23.75 -12.86
N SER A 62 14.16 -23.78 -13.73
CA SER A 62 15.53 -23.30 -13.48
C SER A 62 16.04 -22.33 -14.56
N GLN A 63 15.13 -21.58 -15.20
CA GLN A 63 15.47 -20.54 -16.17
C GLN A 63 14.86 -19.19 -15.78
N SER A 64 15.65 -18.13 -15.98
CA SER A 64 15.19 -16.76 -15.84
C SER A 64 14.33 -16.33 -17.04
N LYS A 65 13.61 -15.21 -16.89
CA LYS A 65 12.81 -14.60 -17.95
C LYS A 65 13.64 -14.18 -19.17
N SER A 66 14.93 -13.90 -18.98
CA SER A 66 15.83 -13.59 -20.10
C SER A 66 16.40 -14.85 -20.78
N GLY A 67 15.98 -16.04 -20.36
CA GLY A 67 16.44 -17.32 -20.90
C GLY A 67 17.77 -17.81 -20.30
N ARG A 68 18.29 -17.15 -19.25
CA ARG A 68 19.52 -17.58 -18.58
C ARG A 68 19.27 -18.71 -17.61
N THR A 69 20.19 -19.67 -17.57
CA THR A 69 20.17 -20.75 -16.59
C THR A 69 20.42 -20.22 -15.19
N CYS A 70 19.58 -20.65 -14.25
CA CYS A 70 19.72 -20.31 -12.85
C CYS A 70 21.00 -20.90 -12.25
N ALA A 71 21.70 -20.12 -11.45
CA ALA A 71 22.78 -20.54 -10.59
C ALA A 71 22.23 -21.27 -9.35
N GLU A 72 23.02 -22.19 -8.82
CA GLU A 72 22.69 -22.90 -7.60
C GLU A 72 22.56 -21.94 -6.41
N TRP A 73 21.58 -22.18 -5.55
CA TRP A 73 21.43 -21.44 -4.29
C TRP A 73 22.65 -21.70 -3.40
N ASP A 74 23.24 -20.64 -2.86
CA ASP A 74 24.36 -20.75 -1.91
C ASP A 74 23.93 -21.43 -0.60
N SER A 75 24.92 -21.93 0.14
CA SER A 75 24.70 -22.69 1.38
C SER A 75 23.86 -21.92 2.40
N ASP A 76 24.15 -20.63 2.56
CA ASP A 76 23.47 -19.75 3.51
C ASP A 76 21.99 -19.57 3.15
N THR A 77 21.70 -19.32 1.88
CA THR A 77 20.32 -19.21 1.37
C THR A 77 19.55 -20.52 1.57
N ARG A 78 20.20 -21.66 1.33
CA ARG A 78 19.56 -22.97 1.49
C ARG A 78 19.21 -23.26 2.95
N GLU A 79 20.12 -22.99 3.87
CA GLU A 79 19.93 -23.27 5.28
C GLU A 79 18.85 -22.37 5.89
N ARG A 80 18.89 -21.06 5.59
CA ARG A 80 17.95 -20.09 6.17
C ARG A 80 16.56 -20.14 5.57
N PHE A 81 16.43 -20.35 4.25
CA PHE A 81 15.16 -20.13 3.55
C PHE A 81 14.59 -21.35 2.85
N LEU A 82 15.41 -22.37 2.54
CA LEU A 82 14.99 -23.54 1.76
C LEU A 82 15.13 -24.86 2.54
N SER A 83 15.39 -24.81 3.84
CA SER A 83 15.55 -25.99 4.71
C SER A 83 14.29 -26.84 4.82
N SER A 84 13.13 -26.24 4.55
CA SER A 84 11.82 -26.91 4.49
C SER A 84 11.31 -27.17 3.06
N ASP A 85 12.12 -26.92 2.02
CA ASP A 85 11.73 -27.17 0.63
C ASP A 85 11.61 -28.66 0.32
N VAL A 86 10.60 -29.04 -0.46
CA VAL A 86 10.37 -30.43 -0.92
C VAL A 86 11.55 -30.94 -1.73
N ASN A 87 12.19 -30.05 -2.50
CA ASN A 87 13.40 -30.35 -3.24
C ASN A 87 14.63 -30.12 -2.35
N SER A 88 14.65 -30.75 -1.18
CA SER A 88 15.73 -30.60 -0.21
C SER A 88 17.08 -30.97 -0.85
N GLY A 89 18.07 -30.06 -0.80
CA GLY A 89 19.42 -30.29 -1.30
C GLY A 89 19.97 -29.19 -2.20
N ARG A 90 21.03 -29.50 -2.96
CA ARG A 90 21.64 -28.57 -3.92
C ARG A 90 20.77 -28.50 -5.17
N HIS A 91 20.11 -27.36 -5.41
CA HIS A 91 19.35 -27.12 -6.64
C HIS A 91 19.42 -25.63 -7.04
N ASN A 92 18.99 -25.35 -8.27
CA ASN A 92 18.90 -24.01 -8.85
C ASN A 92 17.46 -23.62 -9.25
N TYR A 93 16.46 -24.37 -8.79
CA TYR A 93 15.06 -24.09 -9.07
C TYR A 93 14.62 -22.73 -8.52
N CYS A 94 13.77 -22.05 -9.27
CA CYS A 94 13.24 -20.74 -8.94
C CYS A 94 12.41 -20.77 -7.66
N ARG A 95 12.63 -19.79 -6.78
CA ARG A 95 11.96 -19.66 -5.49
C ARG A 95 11.64 -18.20 -5.20
N THR A 96 10.63 -17.98 -4.37
CA THR A 96 10.32 -16.64 -3.85
C THR A 96 10.83 -16.55 -2.42
N ILE A 97 12.11 -16.21 -2.28
CA ILE A 97 12.75 -15.89 -0.98
C ILE A 97 12.83 -14.36 -0.81
N ASN A 98 12.83 -13.89 0.44
CA ASN A 98 12.85 -12.46 0.81
C ASN A 98 11.69 -11.63 0.24
N TYR A 99 10.48 -12.20 0.21
CA TYR A 99 9.23 -11.51 -0.16
C TYR A 99 9.27 -10.75 -1.51
N ARG A 100 10.03 -11.27 -2.49
CA ARG A 100 10.08 -10.71 -3.84
C ARG A 100 8.78 -10.96 -4.62
N LEU A 101 8.56 -10.16 -5.68
CA LEU A 101 7.27 -10.07 -6.39
C LEU A 101 6.80 -11.36 -7.10
N ARG A 102 7.71 -12.32 -7.38
CA ARG A 102 7.44 -13.63 -8.01
C ARG A 102 8.68 -14.53 -7.95
N PRO A 103 8.59 -15.83 -8.26
CA PRO A 103 9.73 -16.74 -8.22
C PRO A 103 10.92 -16.24 -9.06
N TRP A 104 12.11 -16.32 -8.49
CA TRP A 104 13.34 -15.80 -9.06
C TRP A 104 14.52 -16.74 -8.79
N CYS A 105 15.64 -16.48 -9.46
CA CYS A 105 16.90 -17.17 -9.22
C CYS A 105 18.10 -16.25 -9.50
N TYR A 106 19.29 -16.64 -9.03
CA TYR A 106 20.53 -16.00 -9.45
C TYR A 106 20.92 -16.43 -10.85
N VAL A 107 21.51 -15.55 -11.63
CA VAL A 107 22.13 -15.86 -12.94
C VAL A 107 23.48 -15.18 -13.04
N TRP A 108 24.37 -15.71 -13.87
CA TRP A 108 25.66 -15.11 -14.14
C TRP A 108 25.56 -14.11 -15.29
N LYS A 109 25.97 -12.87 -15.06
CA LYS A 109 26.06 -11.80 -16.06
C LYS A 109 27.41 -11.11 -15.91
N ASN A 110 28.25 -11.15 -16.95
CA ASN A 110 29.58 -10.55 -16.95
C ASN A 110 30.41 -10.91 -15.70
N GLN A 111 30.46 -12.21 -15.35
CA GLN A 111 31.13 -12.75 -14.15
C GLN A 111 30.56 -12.27 -12.80
N GLN A 112 29.46 -11.53 -12.80
CA GLN A 112 28.75 -11.14 -11.58
C GLN A 112 27.46 -11.96 -11.42
N ARG A 113 27.19 -12.36 -10.18
CA ARG A 113 25.96 -13.05 -9.80
C ARG A 113 24.87 -12.01 -9.57
N VAL A 114 23.86 -11.98 -10.43
CA VAL A 114 22.74 -11.03 -10.36
C VAL A 114 21.43 -11.78 -10.24
N PHE A 115 20.42 -11.18 -9.61
CA PHE A 115 19.11 -11.81 -9.52
C PHE A 115 18.30 -11.54 -10.79
N GLU A 116 17.51 -12.52 -11.23
CA GLU A 116 16.51 -12.34 -12.29
C GLU A 116 15.23 -13.12 -11.96
N TYR A 117 14.07 -12.57 -12.34
CA TYR A 117 12.79 -13.28 -12.23
C TYR A 117 12.72 -14.44 -13.21
N CYS A 118 12.01 -15.51 -12.83
CA CYS A 118 11.86 -16.69 -13.66
C CYS A 118 10.65 -16.63 -14.61
N ALA A 119 10.75 -17.37 -15.71
CA ALA A 119 9.69 -17.50 -16.71
C ALA A 119 8.65 -18.55 -16.28
N ILE A 120 7.98 -18.32 -15.15
CA ILE A 120 6.92 -19.21 -14.65
C ILE A 120 5.57 -18.52 -14.92
N PRO A 121 4.58 -19.19 -15.54
CA PRO A 121 3.26 -18.61 -15.74
C PRO A 121 2.49 -18.50 -14.40
N ARG A 122 1.50 -17.61 -14.33
CA ARG A 122 0.57 -17.56 -13.19
C ARG A 122 -0.54 -18.61 -13.37
N CYS A 123 -0.98 -19.22 -12.28
CA CYS A 123 -2.09 -20.16 -12.35
C CYS A 123 -3.37 -19.42 -12.76
N GLY A 124 -4.12 -19.99 -13.71
CA GLY A 124 -5.35 -19.37 -14.24
C GLY A 124 -5.15 -18.26 -15.28
N SER A 125 -3.91 -17.90 -15.65
CA SER A 125 -3.66 -17.00 -16.79
C SER A 125 -3.54 -17.79 -18.08
N GLU A 126 -4.63 -18.39 -18.55
CA GLU A 126 -4.75 -18.68 -19.97
C GLU A 126 -5.09 -17.38 -20.70
N ALA A 127 -4.41 -17.13 -21.82
CA ALA A 127 -4.68 -15.98 -22.67
C ALA A 127 -6.08 -16.12 -23.25
N VAL A 128 -7.03 -15.34 -22.72
CA VAL A 128 -8.34 -15.19 -23.33
C VAL A 128 -8.14 -14.48 -24.69
N PRO A 129 -8.56 -15.07 -25.82
CA PRO A 129 -8.59 -14.36 -27.09
C PRO A 129 -9.60 -13.20 -26.96
N VAL A 130 -9.13 -11.98 -27.21
CA VAL A 130 -9.95 -10.77 -27.17
C VAL A 130 -11.02 -10.86 -28.25
N ALA A 131 -12.29 -10.98 -27.86
CA ALA A 131 -13.42 -10.79 -28.76
C ALA A 131 -13.51 -9.32 -29.20
N PRO A 132 -13.95 -9.03 -30.44
CA PRO A 132 -14.04 -7.66 -30.94
C PRO A 132 -15.07 -6.85 -30.13
N PRO A 133 -14.84 -5.53 -29.94
CA PRO A 133 -15.69 -4.69 -29.11
C PRO A 133 -17.10 -4.60 -29.68
N PRO A 134 -18.15 -4.58 -28.84
CA PRO A 134 -19.50 -4.28 -29.32
C PRO A 134 -19.55 -2.83 -29.83
N ALA A 135 -20.36 -2.63 -30.87
CA ALA A 135 -20.58 -1.36 -31.55
C ALA A 135 -21.02 -0.25 -30.58
N PRO A 136 -20.67 1.03 -30.89
CA PRO A 136 -20.85 2.14 -29.97
C PRO A 136 -22.34 2.45 -29.82
N THR A 137 -22.85 2.28 -28.60
CA THR A 137 -24.15 2.84 -28.21
C THR A 137 -23.89 4.20 -27.57
N GLU A 138 -24.55 5.22 -28.11
CA GLU A 138 -24.61 6.64 -27.77
C GLU A 138 -23.87 7.19 -26.54
N PRO A 139 -23.21 8.37 -26.67
CA PRO A 139 -22.47 9.00 -25.59
C PRO A 139 -23.42 9.62 -24.55
N GLN A 140 -23.42 9.07 -23.34
CA GLN A 140 -23.85 9.85 -22.17
C GLN A 140 -22.76 10.88 -21.83
N PRO A 141 -23.14 12.08 -21.33
CA PRO A 141 -22.23 13.20 -21.18
C PRO A 141 -21.17 12.85 -20.13
N ALA A 142 -19.96 12.54 -20.61
CA ALA A 142 -18.78 12.43 -19.79
C ALA A 142 -18.48 13.82 -19.21
N ALA A 143 -18.89 14.06 -17.97
CA ALA A 143 -18.17 15.01 -17.14
C ALA A 143 -16.72 14.51 -17.06
N GLU A 144 -15.80 15.23 -17.72
CA GLU A 144 -14.38 14.92 -17.73
C GLU A 144 -13.87 14.82 -16.29
N SER A 145 -13.74 13.60 -15.78
CA SER A 145 -13.30 13.35 -14.41
C SER A 145 -11.77 13.49 -14.35
N THR A 146 -11.28 14.64 -13.86
CA THR A 146 -9.86 15.00 -13.80
C THR A 146 -9.11 14.45 -12.57
N CYS A 147 -9.81 13.79 -11.63
CA CYS A 147 -9.17 13.22 -10.44
C CYS A 147 -8.07 12.22 -10.79
N GLY A 148 -7.05 12.12 -9.93
CA GLY A 148 -5.98 11.13 -10.04
C GLY A 148 -5.12 11.29 -11.29
N GLN A 149 -5.25 12.40 -12.02
CA GLN A 149 -4.43 12.74 -13.18
C GLN A 149 -3.34 13.72 -12.75
N ARG A 150 -2.14 13.57 -13.31
CA ARG A 150 -1.02 14.50 -13.13
C ARG A 150 -0.28 14.68 -14.45
N SER A 151 0.26 15.88 -14.67
CA SER A 151 1.04 16.19 -15.86
C SER A 151 2.41 15.50 -15.77
N ARG A 152 2.55 14.32 -16.37
CA ARG A 152 3.81 13.55 -16.39
C ARG A 152 4.90 14.32 -17.15
N ARG A 153 5.66 15.19 -16.47
CA ARG A 153 7.05 15.42 -16.87
C ARG A 153 7.88 14.26 -16.34
N LYS A 154 8.42 13.45 -17.25
CA LYS A 154 9.44 12.42 -16.95
C LYS A 154 10.64 13.10 -16.29
N LEU A 155 10.62 13.28 -14.97
CA LEU A 155 11.78 13.69 -14.20
C LEU A 155 12.45 12.45 -13.62
N MET A 156 13.77 12.42 -13.77
CA MET A 156 14.64 11.28 -13.50
C MET A 156 14.57 10.87 -12.03
N LYS A 157 14.42 9.57 -11.77
CA LYS A 157 14.55 8.94 -10.45
C LYS A 157 15.94 9.25 -9.87
N ILE A 158 16.00 9.99 -8.77
CA ILE A 158 17.19 10.10 -7.92
C ILE A 158 17.07 9.08 -6.78
N VAL A 159 18.14 8.35 -6.50
CA VAL A 159 18.16 7.21 -5.55
C VAL A 159 18.24 7.71 -4.10
N GLY A 160 17.40 7.17 -3.19
CA GLY A 160 17.47 7.43 -1.74
C GLY A 160 16.21 8.01 -1.08
N GLY A 161 15.17 8.30 -1.87
CA GLY A 161 14.00 9.08 -1.47
C GLY A 161 14.05 10.38 -2.28
N THR A 162 13.20 10.48 -3.30
CA THR A 162 13.31 11.57 -4.27
C THR A 162 12.75 12.84 -3.66
N VAL A 163 13.49 13.95 -3.73
CA VAL A 163 12.85 15.27 -3.68
C VAL A 163 11.74 15.23 -4.72
N ALA A 164 10.52 15.47 -4.30
CA ALA A 164 9.36 15.51 -5.17
C ALA A 164 8.93 16.96 -5.36
N THR A 165 8.36 17.24 -6.51
CA THR A 165 7.62 18.48 -6.74
C THR A 165 6.14 18.22 -6.49
N VAL A 166 5.40 19.23 -6.06
CA VAL A 166 3.95 19.14 -5.89
C VAL A 166 3.24 18.82 -7.22
N GLU A 167 3.83 19.14 -8.38
CA GLU A 167 3.36 18.67 -9.70
C GLU A 167 3.26 17.14 -9.81
N SER A 168 4.12 16.41 -9.09
CA SER A 168 4.11 14.95 -9.06
C SER A 168 3.00 14.43 -8.16
N HIS A 169 2.60 15.17 -7.12
CA HIS A 169 1.53 14.80 -6.20
C HIS A 169 0.61 15.98 -5.93
N PRO A 170 -0.15 16.44 -6.93
CA PRO A 170 -0.90 17.71 -6.87
C PRO A 170 -2.10 17.69 -5.91
N TRP A 171 -2.39 16.52 -5.32
CA TRP A 171 -3.39 16.33 -4.28
C TRP A 171 -2.84 16.44 -2.86
N VAL A 172 -1.52 16.57 -2.67
CA VAL A 172 -0.95 16.69 -1.32
C VAL A 172 -1.38 18.01 -0.69
N ALA A 173 -1.94 17.91 0.52
CA ALA A 173 -2.33 19.03 1.34
C ALA A 173 -1.42 19.15 2.57
N ALA A 174 -0.94 20.36 2.86
CA ALA A 174 -0.15 20.64 4.05
C ALA A 174 -1.02 21.29 5.12
N ILE A 175 -1.22 20.60 6.26
CA ILE A 175 -2.05 21.07 7.37
C ILE A 175 -1.17 21.75 8.41
N PHE A 176 -1.46 23.01 8.69
CA PHE A 176 -0.76 23.80 9.69
C PHE A 176 -1.64 24.13 10.87
N TRP A 177 -1.03 24.20 12.06
CA TRP A 177 -1.63 24.67 13.29
C TRP A 177 -0.95 25.97 13.73
N ARG A 178 -1.75 27.00 14.06
CA ARG A 178 -1.30 28.20 14.77
C ARG A 178 -1.13 27.96 16.26
N SER A 179 0.11 28.03 16.73
CA SER A 179 0.45 27.96 18.15
C SER A 179 -0.11 29.15 18.94
N LYS A 180 -0.02 29.09 20.28
CA LYS A 180 -0.38 30.23 21.15
C LYS A 180 0.48 31.48 20.87
N SER A 181 1.72 31.30 20.42
CA SER A 181 2.63 32.39 19.98
C SER A 181 2.32 32.92 18.58
N LYS A 182 1.21 32.48 17.96
CA LYS A 182 0.75 32.82 16.59
C LYS A 182 1.65 32.30 15.45
N GLU A 183 2.67 31.52 15.77
CA GLU A 183 3.52 30.83 14.79
C GLU A 183 2.75 29.72 14.08
N LYS A 184 2.97 29.60 12.77
CA LYS A 184 2.33 28.60 11.92
C LYS A 184 3.23 27.37 11.85
N VAL A 185 2.80 26.27 12.46
CA VAL A 185 3.60 25.04 12.60
C VAL A 185 2.98 23.94 11.76
N PHE A 186 3.80 23.28 10.92
CA PHE A 186 3.35 22.15 10.13
C PHE A 186 2.97 20.96 11.03
N ARG A 187 1.71 20.53 10.93
CA ARG A 187 1.13 19.47 11.75
C ARG A 187 1.21 18.13 11.01
N CYS A 188 0.51 18.01 9.90
CA CYS A 188 0.27 16.79 9.15
C CYS A 188 0.14 17.04 7.64
N GLY A 189 0.27 15.97 6.86
CA GLY A 189 -0.18 15.91 5.48
C GLY A 189 -1.69 15.67 5.35
N GLY A 190 -2.15 15.62 4.11
CA GLY A 190 -3.53 15.38 3.73
C GLY A 190 -3.63 15.12 2.23
N SER A 191 -4.81 14.70 1.78
CA SER A 191 -5.12 14.43 0.38
C SER A 191 -6.36 15.22 -0.04
N LEU A 192 -6.26 16.05 -1.07
CA LEU A 192 -7.40 16.74 -1.67
C LEU A 192 -8.28 15.74 -2.43
N ILE A 193 -9.50 15.51 -1.96
CA ILE A 193 -10.45 14.54 -2.53
C ILE A 193 -11.61 15.21 -3.28
N SER A 194 -11.87 16.49 -3.00
CA SER A 194 -12.69 17.41 -3.82
C SER A 194 -12.19 18.84 -3.61
N ALA A 195 -12.71 19.81 -4.37
CA ALA A 195 -12.30 21.21 -4.24
C ALA A 195 -12.39 21.76 -2.81
N CYS A 196 -13.35 21.29 -2.00
CA CYS A 196 -13.59 21.77 -0.63
C CYS A 196 -13.23 20.76 0.47
N TRP A 197 -12.76 19.56 0.12
CA TRP A 197 -12.56 18.49 1.11
C TRP A 197 -11.16 17.89 1.02
N VAL A 198 -10.51 17.81 2.17
CA VAL A 198 -9.24 17.12 2.38
C VAL A 198 -9.44 15.93 3.32
N LEU A 199 -8.93 14.77 2.92
CA LEU A 199 -8.85 13.57 3.76
C LEU A 199 -7.49 13.49 4.44
N THR A 200 -7.46 13.15 5.72
CA THR A 200 -6.23 13.08 6.53
C THR A 200 -6.42 12.08 7.68
N ALA A 201 -5.44 11.97 8.58
CA ALA A 201 -5.50 11.11 9.75
C ALA A 201 -6.19 11.82 10.94
N ALA A 202 -6.89 11.07 11.78
CA ALA A 202 -7.58 11.60 12.95
C ALA A 202 -6.62 12.08 14.04
N HIS A 203 -5.51 11.38 14.28
CA HIS A 203 -4.53 11.74 15.30
C HIS A 203 -3.83 13.09 15.06
N CYS A 204 -3.98 13.65 13.85
CA CYS A 204 -3.57 15.03 13.55
C CYS A 204 -4.31 16.06 14.42
N PHE A 205 -5.49 15.70 14.95
CA PHE A 205 -6.39 16.52 15.77
C PHE A 205 -6.59 15.87 17.16
N PRO A 206 -5.66 16.07 18.12
CA PRO A 206 -5.73 15.41 19.42
C PRO A 206 -6.94 15.83 20.29
N ASP A 207 -7.50 17.01 20.03
CA ASP A 207 -8.74 17.49 20.66
C ASP A 207 -10.01 16.92 19.97
N GLY A 208 -9.86 16.02 19.00
CA GLY A 208 -10.96 15.42 18.25
C GLY A 208 -11.86 16.45 17.56
N SER A 209 -13.18 16.23 17.62
CA SER A 209 -14.21 17.18 17.15
C SER A 209 -14.27 18.49 17.95
N HIS A 210 -13.61 18.56 19.11
CA HIS A 210 -13.46 19.81 19.88
C HIS A 210 -12.27 20.66 19.42
N ALA A 211 -11.51 20.19 18.43
CA ALA A 211 -10.43 20.96 17.83
C ALA A 211 -10.96 22.30 17.31
N LYS A 212 -10.36 23.40 17.79
CA LYS A 212 -10.72 24.75 17.34
C LYS A 212 -10.27 24.96 15.89
N ASN A 213 -11.16 24.66 14.93
CA ASN A 213 -10.98 24.85 13.47
C ASN A 213 -10.25 26.15 13.10
N ARG A 214 -10.54 27.29 13.77
CA ARG A 214 -9.89 28.60 13.55
C ARG A 214 -8.37 28.60 13.74
N ARG A 215 -7.81 27.60 14.43
CA ARG A 215 -6.37 27.44 14.63
C ARG A 215 -5.69 26.68 13.49
N PHE A 216 -6.45 26.11 12.56
CA PHE A 216 -5.93 25.32 11.46
C PHE A 216 -6.06 26.05 10.12
N SER A 217 -5.10 25.77 9.24
CA SER A 217 -5.09 26.20 7.84
C SER A 217 -4.53 25.10 6.97
N VAL A 218 -5.03 24.97 5.76
CA VAL A 218 -4.55 24.03 4.75
C VAL A 218 -3.89 24.81 3.62
N ILE A 219 -2.72 24.36 3.16
CA ILE A 219 -2.07 24.89 1.97
C ILE A 219 -1.94 23.78 0.93
N LEU A 220 -2.40 24.06 -0.30
CA LEU A 220 -2.27 23.20 -1.48
C LEU A 220 -1.17 23.77 -2.39
N GLY A 221 -0.54 22.95 -3.24
CA GLY A 221 0.48 23.44 -4.20
C GLY A 221 1.84 23.76 -3.58
N LYS A 222 2.14 23.25 -2.38
CA LYS A 222 3.34 23.60 -1.61
C LYS A 222 4.53 22.69 -1.90
N ASN A 223 5.68 23.24 -2.31
CA ASN A 223 6.91 22.45 -2.49
C ASN A 223 7.76 22.38 -1.21
N ALA A 224 7.87 23.50 -0.48
CA ALA A 224 8.68 23.61 0.73
C ALA A 224 7.90 24.24 1.88
N LEU A 225 8.08 23.74 3.11
CA LEU A 225 7.32 24.17 4.30
C LEU A 225 7.65 25.60 4.76
N ASN A 226 8.88 26.05 4.54
CA ASN A 226 9.42 27.34 4.99
C ASN A 226 9.42 28.43 3.90
N GLU A 227 9.08 28.08 2.67
CA GLU A 227 8.96 29.02 1.55
C GLU A 227 7.49 29.23 1.22
N SER A 228 7.14 30.28 0.48
CA SER A 228 5.76 30.51 0.03
C SER A 228 5.80 31.06 -1.38
N ASP A 229 5.11 30.37 -2.29
CA ASP A 229 4.95 30.80 -3.67
C ASP A 229 3.48 31.19 -3.92
N PRO A 230 3.14 32.49 -3.94
CA PRO A 230 1.76 32.93 -4.12
C PRO A 230 1.18 32.63 -5.51
N THR A 231 2.01 32.24 -6.47
CA THR A 231 1.57 31.86 -7.83
C THR A 231 1.19 30.38 -7.92
N ALA A 232 1.72 29.56 -7.01
CA ALA A 232 1.54 28.12 -6.94
C ALA A 232 0.59 27.69 -5.81
N GLU A 233 0.69 28.34 -4.65
CA GLU A 233 0.05 27.91 -3.42
C GLU A 233 -1.36 28.48 -3.27
N GLN A 234 -2.27 27.65 -2.77
CA GLN A 234 -3.62 28.08 -2.36
C GLN A 234 -3.80 27.79 -0.87
N GLU A 235 -3.95 28.86 -0.08
CA GLU A 235 -4.14 28.77 1.38
C GLU A 235 -5.61 28.95 1.78
N PHE A 236 -6.12 27.99 2.54
CA PHE A 236 -7.49 27.98 3.04
C PHE A 236 -7.52 27.93 4.57
N ARG A 237 -8.47 28.68 5.15
CA ARG A 237 -8.88 28.44 6.54
C ARG A 237 -9.73 27.18 6.61
N VAL A 238 -9.79 26.56 7.79
CA VAL A 238 -10.65 25.40 8.02
C VAL A 238 -12.03 25.85 8.50
N GLU A 239 -13.07 25.36 7.83
CA GLU A 239 -14.47 25.54 8.21
C GLU A 239 -14.89 24.50 9.23
N GLU A 240 -14.54 23.23 9.01
CA GLU A 240 -14.97 22.11 9.84
C GLU A 240 -13.91 21.00 9.85
N ILE A 241 -13.80 20.31 10.98
CA ILE A 241 -12.96 19.12 11.14
C ILE A 241 -13.89 18.00 11.63
N ILE A 242 -13.96 16.91 10.88
CA ILE A 242 -14.78 15.74 11.18
C ILE A 242 -13.85 14.57 11.41
N VAL A 243 -13.64 14.21 12.68
CA VAL A 243 -12.91 13.00 13.07
C VAL A 243 -13.88 11.83 13.07
N HIS A 244 -13.44 10.67 12.57
CA HIS A 244 -14.26 9.47 12.56
C HIS A 244 -14.71 9.09 13.98
N GLU A 245 -15.99 8.79 14.14
CA GLU A 245 -16.65 8.59 15.45
C GLU A 245 -16.11 7.38 16.21
N GLY A 246 -15.63 6.38 15.49
CA GLY A 246 -14.97 5.20 16.05
C GLY A 246 -13.46 5.35 16.29
N PHE A 247 -12.87 6.52 16.07
CA PHE A 247 -11.44 6.72 16.34
C PHE A 247 -11.20 6.81 17.85
N ASP A 248 -10.41 5.88 18.36
CA ASP A 248 -9.87 5.94 19.72
C ASP A 248 -8.40 5.53 19.69
N ASN A 249 -7.55 6.34 20.33
CA ASN A 249 -6.12 6.09 20.46
C ASN A 249 -5.70 5.83 21.91
N SER A 250 -6.65 5.61 22.81
CA SER A 250 -6.39 5.30 24.23
C SER A 250 -5.53 4.05 24.40
N GLU A 251 -5.73 3.04 23.54
CA GLU A 251 -5.01 1.77 23.52
C GLU A 251 -3.81 1.74 22.55
N GLY A 252 -3.53 2.85 21.85
CA GLY A 252 -2.43 2.93 20.89
C GLY A 252 -2.60 2.11 19.62
N ASN A 253 -3.81 1.58 19.34
CA ASN A 253 -4.08 0.75 18.16
C ASN A 253 -4.39 1.56 16.89
N PHE A 254 -4.65 2.88 16.99
CA PHE A 254 -4.97 3.78 15.87
C PHE A 254 -6.09 3.26 14.93
N ASN A 255 -7.02 2.45 15.43
CA ASN A 255 -8.14 2.00 14.62
C ASN A 255 -9.04 3.17 14.26
N ASN A 256 -9.54 3.20 13.03
CA ASN A 256 -10.33 4.31 12.50
C ASN A 256 -9.61 5.66 12.47
N ASP A 257 -8.28 5.67 12.31
CA ASP A 257 -7.48 6.89 12.20
C ASP A 257 -7.67 7.62 10.87
N ILE A 258 -8.83 8.28 10.73
CA ILE A 258 -9.23 9.04 9.54
C ILE A 258 -10.06 10.26 9.94
N ALA A 259 -9.84 11.37 9.24
CA ALA A 259 -10.56 12.61 9.42
C ALA A 259 -10.77 13.35 8.09
N LEU A 260 -11.83 14.15 8.04
CA LEU A 260 -12.15 15.06 6.96
C LEU A 260 -11.95 16.50 7.42
N VAL A 261 -11.38 17.32 6.55
CA VAL A 261 -11.21 18.75 6.75
C VAL A 261 -11.95 19.49 5.64
N LYS A 262 -12.97 20.26 6.04
CA LYS A 262 -13.72 21.13 5.13
C LYS A 262 -13.01 22.47 5.00
N LEU A 263 -12.65 22.83 3.78
CA LEU A 263 -12.03 24.11 3.47
C LEU A 263 -13.07 25.22 3.51
N LYS A 264 -12.73 26.33 4.16
CA LYS A 264 -13.57 27.53 4.13
C LYS A 264 -13.44 28.18 2.76
N ALA A 265 -14.55 28.25 2.03
CA ALA A 265 -14.59 28.92 0.73
C ALA A 265 -14.19 30.41 0.85
N ASP A 266 -13.36 30.88 -0.08
CA ASP A 266 -13.06 32.29 -0.29
C ASP A 266 -13.90 32.80 -1.47
N GLN A 267 -14.68 33.85 -1.25
CA GLN A 267 -15.63 34.38 -2.24
C GLN A 267 -16.55 33.33 -2.89
N GLY A 268 -16.92 32.28 -2.12
CA GLY A 268 -17.79 31.21 -2.58
C GLY A 268 -17.09 30.09 -3.38
N LYS A 269 -15.75 30.14 -3.53
CA LYS A 269 -14.94 29.09 -4.17
C LYS A 269 -13.96 28.46 -3.18
N CYS A 270 -13.68 27.17 -3.35
CA CYS A 270 -12.62 26.47 -2.62
C CYS A 270 -11.38 26.33 -3.54
N ALA A 271 -10.72 25.16 -3.56
CA ALA A 271 -9.54 24.94 -4.39
C ALA A 271 -9.86 25.04 -5.89
N GLU A 272 -9.04 25.82 -6.61
CA GLU A 272 -9.09 25.94 -8.06
C GLU A 272 -8.10 24.96 -8.70
N GLU A 273 -8.50 24.29 -9.79
CA GLU A 273 -7.64 23.28 -10.42
C GLU A 273 -6.45 23.94 -11.14
N SER A 274 -5.27 23.37 -10.98
CA SER A 274 -4.06 23.73 -11.73
C SER A 274 -3.17 22.50 -11.93
N ASN A 275 -2.01 22.65 -12.56
CA ASN A 275 -1.01 21.56 -12.59
C ASN A 275 -0.43 21.23 -11.21
N LEU A 276 -0.58 22.12 -10.23
CA LEU A 276 -0.03 22.02 -8.87
C LEU A 276 -1.08 21.64 -7.82
N VAL A 277 -2.36 21.80 -8.17
CA VAL A 277 -3.51 21.54 -7.30
C VAL A 277 -4.56 20.76 -8.07
N LYS A 278 -4.69 19.47 -7.77
CA LYS A 278 -5.66 18.55 -8.36
C LYS A 278 -6.17 17.60 -7.29
N THR A 279 -7.30 16.94 -7.55
CA THR A 279 -7.77 15.86 -6.68
C THR A 279 -7.13 14.53 -6.97
N VAL A 280 -7.05 13.70 -5.93
CA VAL A 280 -6.88 12.25 -6.07
C VAL A 280 -8.24 11.58 -6.17
N CYS A 281 -8.35 10.48 -6.91
CA CYS A 281 -9.59 9.72 -6.95
C CYS A 281 -9.78 8.90 -5.67
N LEU A 282 -11.03 8.79 -5.20
CA LEU A 282 -11.42 7.81 -4.19
C LEU A 282 -11.55 6.42 -4.83
N PRO A 283 -11.05 5.36 -4.17
CA PRO A 283 -11.09 4.00 -4.70
C PRO A 283 -12.53 3.48 -4.68
N PRO A 284 -12.95 2.63 -5.64
CA PRO A 284 -14.26 2.01 -5.61
C PRO A 284 -14.49 1.20 -4.30
N PRO A 285 -15.72 1.16 -3.77
CA PRO A 285 -16.05 0.34 -2.61
C PRO A 285 -15.63 -1.12 -2.80
N GLN A 286 -15.10 -1.73 -1.73
CA GLN A 286 -14.65 -3.12 -1.69
C GLN A 286 -13.53 -3.50 -2.69
N GLN A 287 -12.97 -2.54 -3.42
CA GLN A 287 -11.79 -2.77 -4.27
C GLN A 287 -10.60 -3.17 -3.39
N ARG A 288 -10.18 -4.43 -3.49
CA ARG A 288 -8.95 -4.91 -2.83
C ARG A 288 -7.83 -5.02 -3.86
N LEU A 289 -6.76 -4.26 -3.63
CA LEU A 289 -5.54 -4.42 -4.39
C LEU A 289 -4.80 -5.67 -3.93
N GLN A 290 -4.16 -6.34 -4.88
CA GLN A 290 -3.37 -7.52 -4.60
C GLN A 290 -2.07 -7.13 -3.88
N PRO A 291 -1.59 -7.97 -2.93
CA PRO A 291 -0.27 -7.78 -2.35
C PRO A 291 0.82 -7.70 -3.42
N GLY A 292 1.83 -6.87 -3.18
CA GLY A 292 2.92 -6.59 -4.11
C GLY A 292 2.63 -5.51 -5.15
N VAL A 293 1.40 -4.97 -5.22
CA VAL A 293 1.12 -3.76 -6.02
C VAL A 293 1.99 -2.61 -5.52
N THR A 294 2.67 -1.95 -6.44
CA THR A 294 3.47 -0.76 -6.14
C THR A 294 2.58 0.47 -6.09
N CYS A 295 2.67 1.21 -4.99
CA CYS A 295 1.99 2.45 -4.73
C CYS A 295 3.04 3.55 -4.43
N GLU A 296 2.59 4.79 -4.39
CA GLU A 296 3.40 5.96 -4.09
C GLU A 296 2.88 6.63 -2.82
N ILE A 297 3.80 7.06 -1.97
CA ILE A 297 3.52 7.89 -0.81
C ILE A 297 4.23 9.23 -0.97
N ALA A 298 3.65 10.29 -0.40
CA ALA A 298 4.25 11.62 -0.43
C ALA A 298 3.96 12.40 0.86
N GLY A 299 4.91 13.22 1.28
CA GLY A 299 4.77 14.03 2.49
C GLY A 299 6.00 14.87 2.83
N TYR A 300 5.92 15.57 3.97
CA TYR A 300 6.97 16.45 4.51
C TYR A 300 7.50 15.93 5.85
N GLY A 301 7.41 14.62 6.09
CA GLY A 301 7.88 13.97 7.30
C GLY A 301 9.39 13.97 7.44
N LYS A 302 9.87 13.41 8.54
CA LYS A 302 11.30 13.25 8.82
C LYS A 302 11.93 12.32 7.79
N GLU A 303 13.13 12.65 7.35
CA GLU A 303 13.87 11.80 6.40
C GLU A 303 14.40 10.53 7.07
N LYS A 304 14.59 10.57 8.40
CA LYS A 304 15.03 9.45 9.23
C LYS A 304 14.42 9.54 10.62
N TYR A 305 14.19 8.38 11.23
CA TYR A 305 13.79 8.27 12.62
C TYR A 305 14.81 8.95 13.55
N GLY A 306 14.33 9.66 14.57
CA GLY A 306 15.19 10.35 15.55
C GLY A 306 15.73 11.73 15.12
N LEU A 307 15.50 12.18 13.88
CA LEU A 307 15.79 13.59 13.52
C LEU A 307 14.89 14.54 14.30
N TRP A 308 15.42 15.68 14.74
CA TRP A 308 14.64 16.71 15.44
C TRP A 308 13.85 17.61 14.48
N TYR A 309 14.20 17.61 13.19
CA TYR A 309 13.57 18.41 12.13
C TYR A 309 12.89 17.51 11.09
N LYS A 310 11.80 18.03 10.51
CA LYS A 310 11.07 17.44 9.38
C LYS A 310 11.73 17.83 8.04
N SER A 311 11.47 17.09 6.96
CA SER A 311 11.97 17.50 5.64
C SER A 311 11.36 18.85 5.27
N GLN A 312 12.19 19.79 4.84
CA GLN A 312 11.72 21.09 4.39
C GLN A 312 10.98 20.97 3.06
N TYR A 313 11.35 20.01 2.22
CA TYR A 313 10.83 19.80 0.88
C TYR A 313 9.92 18.58 0.83
N LEU A 314 8.94 18.61 -0.07
CA LEU A 314 8.11 17.45 -0.36
C LEU A 314 8.99 16.27 -0.81
N ARG A 315 8.72 15.10 -0.24
CA ARG A 315 9.37 13.84 -0.58
C ARG A 315 8.34 12.85 -1.11
N GLU A 316 8.83 11.92 -1.92
CA GLU A 316 8.06 10.76 -2.35
C GLU A 316 8.84 9.46 -2.17
N ALA A 317 8.11 8.35 -2.01
CA ALA A 317 8.68 7.02 -2.07
C ALA A 317 7.71 6.05 -2.77
N GLN A 318 8.28 5.02 -3.40
CA GLN A 318 7.53 3.88 -3.92
C GLN A 318 7.50 2.79 -2.86
N VAL A 319 6.32 2.30 -2.51
CA VAL A 319 6.12 1.23 -1.53
C VAL A 319 5.30 0.11 -2.17
N ASN A 320 5.46 -1.11 -1.70
CA ASN A 320 4.61 -2.22 -2.12
C ASN A 320 3.60 -2.54 -1.02
N LEU A 321 2.36 -2.83 -1.40
CA LEU A 321 1.37 -3.35 -0.48
C LEU A 321 1.81 -4.72 0.06
N LEU A 322 1.71 -4.91 1.36
CA LEU A 322 1.90 -6.20 2.00
C LEU A 322 0.55 -6.92 2.15
N ALA A 323 0.62 -8.25 2.26
CA ALA A 323 -0.56 -9.05 2.56
C ALA A 323 -0.94 -8.90 4.04
N ASP A 324 -2.24 -8.95 4.34
CA ASP A 324 -2.76 -8.73 5.69
C ASP A 324 -2.24 -9.78 6.69
N ASP A 325 -2.05 -11.03 6.25
CA ASP A 325 -1.48 -12.12 7.02
C ASP A 325 0.01 -11.90 7.38
N VAL A 326 0.79 -11.32 6.46
CA VAL A 326 2.18 -10.93 6.72
C VAL A 326 2.24 -9.83 7.76
N CYS A 327 1.38 -8.80 7.63
CA CYS A 327 1.29 -7.71 8.60
C CYS A 327 0.94 -8.20 10.01
N ARG A 328 0.04 -9.18 10.10
CA ARG A 328 -0.43 -9.80 11.36
C ARG A 328 0.49 -10.91 11.86
N HIS A 329 1.59 -11.20 11.17
CA HIS A 329 2.54 -12.17 11.67
C HIS A 329 3.24 -11.63 12.93
N ARG A 330 3.58 -12.52 13.88
CA ARG A 330 4.22 -12.17 15.16
C ARG A 330 5.52 -11.39 15.00
N ASP A 331 6.25 -11.69 13.93
CA ASP A 331 7.51 -10.99 13.63
C ASP A 331 7.30 -9.54 13.16
N TYR A 332 6.06 -9.16 12.84
CA TYR A 332 5.65 -7.82 12.41
C TYR A 332 4.85 -7.13 13.52
N TYR A 333 3.52 -7.07 13.39
CA TYR A 333 2.65 -6.30 14.29
C TYR A 333 1.61 -7.15 15.04
N GLU A 334 1.54 -8.45 14.76
CA GLU A 334 0.62 -9.37 15.45
C GLU A 334 -0.83 -8.82 15.44
N ASP A 335 -1.45 -8.73 16.61
CA ASP A 335 -2.86 -8.35 16.78
C ASP A 335 -3.12 -6.84 16.67
N MET A 336 -2.08 -6.01 16.48
CA MET A 336 -2.25 -4.56 16.35
C MET A 336 -2.86 -4.13 15.01
N ILE A 337 -2.89 -5.01 14.01
CA ILE A 337 -3.38 -4.70 12.65
C ILE A 337 -4.85 -5.12 12.49
N THR A 338 -5.75 -4.13 12.51
CA THR A 338 -7.18 -4.34 12.32
C THR A 338 -7.53 -4.52 10.83
N ASP A 339 -8.78 -4.92 10.52
CA ASP A 339 -9.27 -5.01 9.13
C ASP A 339 -9.39 -3.65 8.42
N ASN A 340 -9.34 -2.57 9.21
CA ASN A 340 -9.39 -1.18 8.74
C ASN A 340 -8.02 -0.61 8.37
N MET A 341 -6.96 -1.42 8.47
CA MET A 341 -5.59 -1.04 8.16
C MET A 341 -5.07 -1.84 6.98
N LEU A 342 -4.03 -1.30 6.35
CA LEU A 342 -3.16 -2.00 5.40
C LEU A 342 -1.72 -1.62 5.71
N CYS A 343 -0.76 -2.49 5.39
CA CYS A 343 0.65 -2.11 5.43
C CYS A 343 1.23 -1.99 4.04
N ALA A 344 2.18 -1.07 3.92
CA ALA A 344 3.00 -0.93 2.74
C ALA A 344 4.42 -0.60 3.16
N GLY A 345 5.39 -1.16 2.46
CA GLY A 345 6.80 -0.91 2.73
C GLY A 345 7.63 -1.10 1.48
N ARG A 346 8.82 -0.53 1.48
CA ARG A 346 9.79 -0.85 0.42
C ARG A 346 10.30 -2.28 0.58
N PRO A 347 10.43 -3.06 -0.51
CA PRO A 347 10.98 -4.41 -0.45
C PRO A 347 12.42 -4.49 0.09
N ASP A 348 13.17 -3.38 0.02
CA ASP A 348 14.54 -3.26 0.49
C ASP A 348 14.66 -2.57 1.86
N TRP A 349 13.54 -2.23 2.50
CA TRP A 349 13.48 -1.50 3.78
C TRP A 349 14.30 -0.20 3.80
N SER A 350 14.57 0.40 2.63
CA SER A 350 15.43 1.59 2.56
C SER A 350 14.70 2.90 2.83
N GLN A 351 13.38 2.96 2.59
CA GLN A 351 12.52 4.12 2.82
C GLN A 351 11.12 3.67 3.22
N ASP A 352 10.44 4.51 4.00
CA ASP A 352 9.08 4.33 4.49
C ASP A 352 8.50 5.70 4.86
N ALA A 353 7.18 5.76 5.12
CA ALA A 353 6.58 6.93 5.76
C ALA A 353 7.18 7.13 7.16
N CYS A 354 7.37 8.37 7.57
CA CYS A 354 7.98 8.71 8.85
C CYS A 354 7.19 9.80 9.59
N GLU A 355 7.62 10.14 10.80
CA GLU A 355 6.95 11.17 11.60
C GLU A 355 6.80 12.48 10.82
N GLY A 356 5.56 12.97 10.70
CA GLY A 356 5.24 14.18 9.94
C GLY A 356 4.70 13.93 8.53
N ASP A 357 4.76 12.69 8.02
CA ASP A 357 3.99 12.27 6.84
C ASP A 357 2.55 11.90 7.18
N SER A 358 2.23 11.78 8.48
CA SER A 358 0.90 11.52 9.03
C SER A 358 -0.21 12.26 8.29
N GLY A 359 -1.25 11.53 7.90
CA GLY A 359 -2.37 12.04 7.12
C GLY A 359 -2.12 12.18 5.62
N GLY A 360 -0.88 12.00 5.17
CA GLY A 360 -0.51 12.04 3.75
C GLY A 360 -1.04 10.85 2.95
N PRO A 361 -0.99 10.95 1.61
CA PRO A 361 -1.54 9.94 0.71
C PRO A 361 -0.69 8.68 0.58
N LEU A 362 -1.36 7.53 0.47
CA LEU A 362 -0.89 6.35 -0.26
C LEU A 362 -1.75 6.18 -1.51
N VAL A 363 -1.16 6.44 -2.68
CA VAL A 363 -1.84 6.36 -3.99
C VAL A 363 -1.34 5.19 -4.82
N CYS A 364 -2.25 4.50 -5.49
CA CYS A 364 -1.92 3.39 -6.38
C CYS A 364 -2.51 3.65 -7.78
N GLU A 365 -1.74 3.34 -8.82
CA GLU A 365 -2.18 3.50 -10.21
C GLU A 365 -3.10 2.33 -10.60
N VAL A 366 -4.34 2.64 -10.98
CA VAL A 366 -5.32 1.67 -11.49
C VAL A 366 -5.78 2.15 -12.86
N GLY A 367 -5.43 1.40 -13.91
CA GLY A 367 -5.59 1.87 -15.29
C GLY A 367 -4.64 3.02 -15.58
N SER A 368 -5.17 4.23 -15.79
CA SER A 368 -4.40 5.45 -16.09
C SER A 368 -4.64 6.57 -15.08
N ARG A 369 -5.13 6.25 -13.88
CA ARG A 369 -5.45 7.21 -12.81
C ARG A 369 -4.91 6.73 -11.47
N LEU A 370 -4.64 7.69 -10.59
CA LEU A 370 -4.18 7.47 -9.23
C LEU A 370 -5.35 7.55 -8.24
N PHE A 371 -5.45 6.51 -7.41
CA PHE A 371 -6.50 6.35 -6.41
C PHE A 371 -5.90 6.31 -5.01
N LEU A 372 -6.55 6.96 -4.05
CA LEU A 372 -6.14 7.04 -2.66
C LEU A 372 -6.58 5.78 -1.89
N PHE A 373 -5.71 4.77 -1.83
CA PHE A 373 -6.02 3.52 -1.14
C PHE A 373 -5.71 3.55 0.36
N GLY A 374 -4.79 4.43 0.78
CA GLY A 374 -4.39 4.55 2.18
C GLY A 374 -4.18 5.99 2.63
N VAL A 375 -4.40 6.22 3.92
CA VAL A 375 -3.97 7.43 4.63
C VAL A 375 -2.83 7.04 5.58
N ILE A 376 -1.68 7.72 5.50
CA ILE A 376 -0.53 7.47 6.38
C ILE A 376 -0.95 7.67 7.84
N SER A 377 -0.82 6.63 8.67
CA SER A 377 -1.31 6.64 10.06
C SER A 377 -0.16 6.50 11.06
N TRP A 378 0.46 5.33 11.16
CA TRP A 378 1.51 5.06 12.15
C TRP A 378 2.54 4.04 11.65
N GLY A 379 3.59 3.83 12.44
CA GLY A 379 4.65 2.83 12.18
C GLY A 379 5.60 2.73 13.38
N ASP A 380 6.33 1.62 13.47
CA ASP A 380 7.37 1.42 14.50
C ASP A 380 8.74 1.78 13.93
N GLY A 381 9.08 3.06 14.06
CA GLY A 381 10.25 3.65 13.40
C GLY A 381 9.99 3.94 11.92
N CYS A 382 11.05 4.35 11.23
CA CYS A 382 10.98 4.68 9.81
C CYS A 382 11.89 3.72 9.04
N ALA A 383 11.31 2.98 8.10
CA ALA A 383 12.02 2.02 7.25
C ALA A 383 12.77 0.93 8.06
N LYS A 384 12.18 0.49 9.17
CA LYS A 384 12.74 -0.57 10.01
C LYS A 384 12.36 -1.93 9.44
N GLU A 385 13.32 -2.84 9.36
CA GLU A 385 13.07 -4.20 8.86
C GLU A 385 11.96 -4.88 9.66
N TYR A 386 11.02 -5.54 8.97
CA TYR A 386 9.83 -6.17 9.57
C TYR A 386 8.88 -5.20 10.30
N ARG A 387 8.98 -3.90 10.04
CA ARG A 387 8.11 -2.85 10.60
C ARG A 387 7.66 -1.88 9.50
N PRO A 388 6.78 -2.33 8.58
CA PRO A 388 6.31 -1.51 7.46
C PRO A 388 5.36 -0.41 7.95
N GLY A 389 5.28 0.71 7.25
CA GLY A 389 4.27 1.72 7.50
C GLY A 389 2.85 1.14 7.50
N VAL A 390 2.02 1.63 8.42
CA VAL A 390 0.62 1.26 8.58
C VAL A 390 -0.27 2.43 8.16
N TYR A 391 -1.27 2.11 7.34
CA TYR A 391 -2.13 3.08 6.69
C TYR A 391 -3.58 2.73 6.96
N THR A 392 -4.43 3.74 7.13
CA THR A 392 -5.87 3.55 7.19
C THR A 392 -6.41 3.18 5.82
N ARG A 393 -7.11 2.05 5.71
CA ARG A 393 -7.64 1.49 4.45
C ARG A 393 -8.87 2.27 3.98
N VAL A 394 -8.70 3.17 3.02
CA VAL A 394 -9.74 4.12 2.58
C VAL A 394 -11.01 3.43 2.05
N THR A 395 -10.87 2.27 1.40
CA THR A 395 -12.01 1.53 0.84
C THR A 395 -13.05 1.09 1.88
N ASN A 396 -12.67 0.99 3.16
CA ASN A 396 -13.59 0.69 4.25
C ASN A 396 -14.38 1.93 4.72
N TYR A 397 -13.95 3.14 4.34
CA TYR A 397 -14.55 4.41 4.77
C TYR A 397 -15.30 5.14 3.65
N ASN A 398 -15.43 4.55 2.46
CA ASN A 398 -16.14 5.19 1.35
C ASN A 398 -17.55 5.65 1.72
N ARG A 399 -18.32 4.82 2.45
CA ARG A 399 -19.66 5.19 2.93
C ARG A 399 -19.61 6.37 3.89
N TRP A 400 -18.68 6.35 4.85
CA TRP A 400 -18.51 7.44 5.81
C TRP A 400 -18.10 8.74 5.11
N ILE A 401 -17.18 8.68 4.15
CA ILE A 401 -16.77 9.84 3.35
C ILE A 401 -17.98 10.41 2.61
N GLU A 402 -18.76 9.56 1.93
CA GLU A 402 -19.97 9.96 1.21
C GLU A 402 -21.01 10.60 2.14
N GLU A 403 -21.30 9.99 3.29
CA GLU A 403 -22.25 10.52 4.28
C GLU A 403 -21.85 11.89 4.83
N LYS A 404 -20.55 12.13 5.06
CA LYS A 404 -20.05 13.39 5.64
C LYS A 404 -19.85 14.49 4.60
N THR A 405 -19.53 14.13 3.36
CA THR A 405 -19.15 15.10 2.33
C THR A 405 -20.20 15.30 1.25
N GLY A 406 -21.13 14.35 1.09
CA GLY A 406 -22.05 14.28 -0.04
C GLY A 406 -21.38 13.87 -1.37
N LEU A 407 -20.10 13.47 -1.35
CA LEU A 407 -19.37 13.05 -2.55
C LEU A 407 -19.70 11.57 -2.88
N PRO A 408 -20.09 11.23 -4.11
CA PRO A 408 -20.27 9.84 -4.49
C PRO A 408 -18.95 9.06 -4.43
N SER A 409 -19.04 7.78 -4.06
CA SER A 409 -17.89 6.86 -3.85
C SER A 409 -16.91 6.72 -5.03
N ILE A 410 -17.37 7.03 -6.24
CA ILE A 410 -16.53 7.34 -7.40
C ILE A 410 -16.69 8.83 -7.58
N ALA A 411 -15.67 9.63 -7.30
CA ALA A 411 -15.77 11.09 -7.42
C ALA A 411 -16.17 11.46 -8.87
N ALA A 412 -17.48 11.57 -9.08
CA ALA A 412 -18.11 11.91 -10.34
C ALA A 412 -17.89 13.41 -10.53
N GLY A 413 -16.68 13.77 -10.95
CA GLY A 413 -16.30 15.07 -11.51
C GLY A 413 -17.09 16.26 -11.00
N SER A 414 -17.24 16.42 -9.68
CA SER A 414 -17.94 17.58 -9.13
C SER A 414 -17.08 18.81 -9.42
N MET A 415 -17.65 19.76 -10.16
CA MET A 415 -17.03 20.98 -10.71
C MET A 415 -15.85 21.47 -9.85
N PHE A 416 -14.62 21.14 -10.27
CA PHE A 416 -13.49 21.97 -9.93
C PHE A 416 -13.76 23.34 -10.56
N PRO A 417 -13.86 24.44 -9.79
CA PRO A 417 -13.97 25.75 -10.38
C PRO A 417 -12.75 25.96 -11.30
N GLN A 418 -13.01 26.30 -12.56
CA GLN A 418 -11.95 26.71 -13.47
C GLN A 418 -11.45 28.10 -13.07
N LYS A 419 -10.13 28.29 -13.17
CA LYS A 419 -9.43 29.55 -12.87
C LYS A 419 -9.77 30.64 -13.88
#